data_AF-A0A662A1Y6-F1
#
_entry.id   AF-A0A662A1Y6-F1
#
_cell.length_a   1.000
_cell.length_b   1.000
_cell.length_c   1.000
_cell.angle_alpha   90.00
_cell.angle_beta   90.00
_cell.angle_gamma   90.00
#
_symmetry.space_group_name_H-M   'P 1'
#
loop_
_entity.id
_entity.type
_entity.pdbx_description
1 polymer ?
#
loop_
_entity_poly.entity_id
_entity_poly.type
_entity_poly.pdbx_seq_one_letter_code
_entity_poly.pdbx_strand_id
1 'polypeptide(L)'
;MSLVINTTTPEGIVIAADSRQSYRNRKGISRIGSDSAKKLFRINNRVGVAITGLAFIEINGILKNVSSVIDEFIESNDVESMSVENVVNNLYQSFSESYNIEQQFQRIENKVQQDLQKQGCSEIKFTRNKNLLQFSFKDPNGNIKNANANIEQINFLVAGFNEDKSHEVYVCYLPGDIQKKRNSKEKGREYGA
;
A
#
# COMPACT_ATOMS: atom_id res chain seq x y z
N MET A 1 -4.48 7.74 -9.15
CA MET A 1 -3.29 7.35 -9.95
C MET A 1 -2.19 8.29 -9.52
N SER A 2 -1.05 7.72 -9.12
CA SER A 2 0.11 8.46 -8.63
C SER A 2 1.35 7.82 -9.23
N LEU A 3 2.41 8.61 -9.40
CA LEU A 3 3.71 8.14 -9.87
C LEU A 3 4.77 8.50 -8.83
N VAL A 4 5.60 7.53 -8.50
CA VAL A 4 6.81 7.71 -7.69
C VAL A 4 7.96 7.14 -8.48
N ILE A 5 9.07 7.89 -8.54
CA ILE A 5 10.32 7.46 -9.14
C ILE A 5 11.44 7.59 -8.13
N ASN A 6 12.41 6.68 -8.20
CA ASN A 6 13.60 6.72 -7.39
C ASN A 6 14.84 6.38 -8.22
N THR A 7 15.90 7.16 -8.04
CA THR A 7 17.24 6.82 -8.50
C THR A 7 18.21 6.85 -7.32
N THR A 8 19.19 5.95 -7.35
CA THR A 8 20.19 5.79 -6.30
C THR A 8 21.55 5.58 -6.94
N THR A 9 22.53 6.36 -6.49
CA THR A 9 23.96 6.20 -6.76
C THR A 9 24.69 6.06 -5.42
N PRO A 10 25.99 5.73 -5.41
CA PRO A 10 26.79 5.70 -4.18
C PRO A 10 26.83 7.03 -3.44
N GLU A 11 26.67 8.14 -4.16
CA GLU A 11 26.82 9.50 -3.64
C GLU A 11 25.47 10.12 -3.25
N GLY A 12 24.34 9.55 -3.67
CA GLY A 12 23.05 10.16 -3.39
C GLY A 12 21.83 9.35 -3.80
N ILE A 13 20.69 9.78 -3.25
CA ILE A 13 19.36 9.23 -3.52
C ILE A 13 18.45 10.38 -3.92
N VAL A 14 17.67 10.17 -4.98
CA VAL A 14 16.57 11.06 -5.37
C VAL A 14 15.28 10.26 -5.36
N ILE A 15 14.27 10.79 -4.68
CA ILE A 15 12.90 10.28 -4.71
C ILE A 15 12.00 11.43 -5.16
N ALA A 16 11.18 11.19 -6.17
CA ALA A 16 10.21 12.17 -6.64
C ALA A 16 8.83 11.51 -6.76
N ALA A 17 7.78 12.30 -6.50
CA ALA A 17 6.40 11.88 -6.60
C ALA A 17 5.58 12.98 -7.25
N ASP A 18 4.53 12.61 -7.98
CA ASP A 18 3.53 13.56 -8.42
C ASP A 18 2.72 14.11 -7.24
N SER A 19 2.10 15.27 -7.39
CA SER A 19 1.29 15.91 -6.34
C SER A 19 -0.21 15.74 -6.54
N ARG A 20 -0.67 15.14 -7.66
CA ARG A 20 -2.09 15.02 -7.95
C ARG A 20 -2.75 13.90 -7.14
N GLN A 21 -3.90 14.18 -6.59
CA GLN A 21 -4.77 13.22 -5.94
C GLN A 21 -6.12 13.22 -6.65
N SER A 22 -6.58 12.04 -7.03
CA SER A 22 -7.87 11.87 -7.71
C SER A 22 -8.75 10.86 -6.99
N TYR A 23 -10.07 11.04 -7.14
CA TYR A 23 -11.08 10.11 -6.65
C TYR A 23 -12.09 9.82 -7.75
N ARG A 24 -12.85 8.72 -7.63
CA ARG A 24 -13.99 8.44 -8.51
C ARG A 24 -15.28 8.84 -7.82
N ASN A 25 -16.12 9.60 -8.51
CA ASN A 25 -17.45 9.90 -8.00
C ASN A 25 -18.39 8.68 -8.12
N ARG A 26 -19.64 8.81 -7.64
CA ARG A 26 -20.66 7.73 -7.71
C ARG A 26 -20.97 7.24 -9.13
N LYS A 27 -20.67 8.03 -10.16
CA LYS A 27 -20.83 7.65 -11.59
C LYS A 27 -19.56 7.00 -12.16
N GLY A 28 -18.54 6.75 -11.34
CA GLY A 28 -17.26 6.19 -11.76
C GLY A 28 -16.32 7.17 -12.46
N ILE A 29 -16.66 8.46 -12.53
CA ILE A 29 -15.87 9.48 -13.23
C ILE A 29 -14.75 9.96 -12.32
N SER A 30 -13.52 9.97 -12.84
CA SER A 30 -12.34 10.50 -12.16
C SER A 30 -12.45 12.01 -11.98
N ARG A 31 -12.18 12.49 -10.77
CA ARG A 31 -12.14 13.91 -10.39
C ARG A 31 -10.85 14.20 -9.66
N ILE A 32 -10.32 15.41 -9.84
CA ILE A 32 -9.19 15.91 -9.07
C ILE A 32 -9.71 16.29 -7.69
N GLY A 33 -9.12 15.71 -6.65
CA GLY A 33 -9.35 16.10 -5.25
C GLY A 33 -8.32 17.13 -4.77
N SER A 34 -7.08 17.04 -5.27
CA SER A 34 -6.01 18.00 -4.99
C SER A 34 -4.92 17.93 -6.07
N ASP A 35 -4.26 19.04 -6.35
CA ASP A 35 -3.03 19.11 -7.17
C ASP A 35 -1.76 19.32 -6.32
N SER A 36 -1.88 19.31 -4.99
CA SER A 36 -0.78 19.60 -4.05
C SER A 36 -0.69 18.59 -2.90
N ALA A 37 -1.14 17.35 -3.11
CA ALA A 37 -1.10 16.31 -2.09
C ALA A 37 0.36 15.89 -1.80
N LYS A 38 0.74 15.93 -0.52
CA LYS A 38 2.05 15.47 -0.03
C LYS A 38 2.14 13.94 -0.15
N LYS A 39 3.10 13.47 -0.94
CA LYS A 39 3.38 12.04 -1.11
C LYS A 39 4.82 11.65 -0.78
N LEU A 40 5.68 12.62 -0.47
CA LEU A 40 7.08 12.43 -0.11
C LEU A 40 7.29 12.82 1.34
N PHE A 41 8.02 11.97 2.06
CA PHE A 41 8.27 12.10 3.48
C PHE A 41 9.74 11.80 3.73
N ARG A 42 10.38 12.63 4.54
CA ARG A 42 11.69 12.34 5.09
C ARG A 42 11.49 11.70 6.46
N ILE A 43 11.98 10.48 6.65
CA ILE A 43 11.84 9.76 7.91
C ILE A 43 12.95 10.18 8.88
N ASN A 44 14.19 10.20 8.38
CA ASN A 44 15.35 10.75 9.07
C ASN A 44 16.29 11.38 8.04
N ASN A 45 17.49 11.79 8.45
CA ASN A 45 18.45 12.42 7.53
C ASN A 45 18.99 11.51 6.41
N ARG A 46 18.68 10.21 6.43
CA ARG A 46 19.22 9.20 5.50
C ARG A 46 18.15 8.43 4.73
N VAL A 47 16.89 8.45 5.17
CA VAL A 47 15.80 7.62 4.64
C VAL A 47 14.60 8.47 4.23
N GLY A 48 14.17 8.29 2.98
CA GLY A 48 12.97 8.90 2.41
C GLY A 48 11.91 7.84 2.06
N VAL A 49 10.65 8.25 2.16
CA VAL A 49 9.48 7.44 1.85
C VAL A 49 8.57 8.18 0.87
N ALA A 50 8.03 7.44 -0.08
CA ALA A 50 7.05 7.95 -1.03
C ALA A 50 5.82 7.03 -1.09
N ILE A 51 4.61 7.61 -1.12
CA ILE A 51 3.35 6.86 -1.08
C ILE A 51 2.56 6.97 -2.39
N THR A 52 1.85 5.89 -2.73
CA THR A 52 0.91 5.79 -3.83
C THR A 52 -0.24 4.84 -3.46
N GLY A 53 -1.22 4.70 -4.35
CA GLY A 53 -2.37 3.82 -4.10
C GLY A 53 -3.46 4.53 -3.30
N LEU A 54 -4.01 3.81 -2.31
CA LEU A 54 -5.08 4.29 -1.45
C LEU A 54 -4.62 5.52 -0.65
N ALA A 55 -5.41 6.60 -0.74
CA ALA A 55 -5.03 7.87 -0.13
C ALA A 55 -5.67 8.11 1.25
N PHE A 56 -6.73 7.36 1.57
CA PHE A 56 -7.43 7.49 2.84
C PHE A 56 -7.77 6.12 3.41
N ILE A 57 -7.63 5.99 4.72
CA ILE A 57 -8.04 4.82 5.49
C ILE A 57 -9.02 5.23 6.57
N GLU A 58 -9.96 4.36 6.87
CA GLU A 58 -10.93 4.58 7.94
C GLU A 58 -10.36 4.02 9.24
N ILE A 59 -10.09 4.88 10.20
CA ILE A 59 -9.62 4.53 11.54
C ILE A 59 -10.70 4.94 12.54
N ASN A 60 -11.30 3.97 13.22
CA ASN A 60 -12.39 4.19 14.19
C ASN A 60 -13.57 5.00 13.61
N GLY A 61 -13.94 4.74 12.36
CA GLY A 61 -15.03 5.45 11.66
C GLY A 61 -14.65 6.82 11.12
N ILE A 62 -13.42 7.27 11.33
CA ILE A 62 -12.91 8.56 10.83
C ILE A 62 -12.00 8.30 9.64
N LEU A 63 -12.28 8.97 8.53
CA LEU A 63 -11.45 8.90 7.34
C LEU A 63 -10.19 9.75 7.52
N LYS A 64 -9.03 9.11 7.68
CA LYS A 64 -7.72 9.75 7.81
C LYS A 64 -6.92 9.60 6.52
N ASN A 65 -6.09 10.60 6.21
CA ASN A 65 -5.15 10.50 5.10
C ASN A 65 -4.02 9.54 5.47
N VAL A 66 -3.57 8.70 4.55
CA VAL A 66 -2.44 7.79 4.79
C VAL A 66 -1.15 8.53 5.18
N SER A 67 -1.02 9.82 4.83
CA SER A 67 0.09 10.66 5.28
C SER A 67 0.14 10.80 6.80
N SER A 68 -1.01 10.82 7.48
CA SER A 68 -1.05 10.98 8.93
C SER A 68 -0.45 9.78 9.65
N VAL A 69 -0.53 8.58 9.07
CA VAL A 69 0.11 7.38 9.63
C VAL A 69 1.63 7.50 9.58
N ILE A 70 2.19 8.12 8.53
CA ILE A 70 3.63 8.38 8.45
C ILE A 70 4.04 9.43 9.46
N ASP A 71 3.28 10.52 9.57
CA ASP A 71 3.58 11.58 10.52
C ASP A 71 3.50 11.03 11.97
N GLU A 72 2.45 10.25 12.31
CA GLU A 72 2.31 9.55 13.60
C GLU A 72 3.45 8.54 13.85
N PHE A 73 3.91 7.82 12.82
CA PHE A 73 5.07 6.92 12.89
C PHE A 73 6.36 7.67 13.24
N ILE A 74 6.61 8.81 12.60
CA ILE A 74 7.80 9.65 12.87
C ILE A 74 7.75 10.20 14.29
N GLU A 75 6.57 10.66 14.75
CA GLU A 75 6.41 11.26 16.08
C GLU A 75 6.52 10.23 17.22
N SER A 76 6.09 8.99 16.98
CA SER A 76 5.97 7.97 18.02
C SER A 76 7.19 7.05 18.14
N ASN A 77 8.20 7.19 17.27
CA ASN A 77 9.36 6.29 17.21
C ASN A 77 10.67 7.08 17.21
N ASP A 78 11.74 6.47 17.75
CA ASP A 78 13.10 6.97 17.56
C ASP A 78 13.61 6.61 16.16
N VAL A 79 13.27 7.45 15.18
CA VAL A 79 13.54 7.18 13.76
C VAL A 79 14.97 7.52 13.31
N GLU A 80 15.74 8.30 14.07
CA GLU A 80 17.06 8.80 13.64
C GLU A 80 18.10 7.68 13.50
N SER A 81 18.03 6.69 14.39
CA SER A 81 18.92 5.53 14.40
C SER A 81 18.47 4.39 13.46
N MET A 82 17.26 4.47 12.89
CA MET A 82 16.70 3.37 12.11
C MET A 82 17.44 3.17 10.77
N SER A 83 17.73 1.91 10.45
CA SER A 83 18.15 1.44 9.13
C SER A 83 17.00 1.52 8.13
N VAL A 84 17.31 1.43 6.83
CA VAL A 84 16.27 1.42 5.78
C VAL A 84 15.28 0.27 5.98
N GLU A 85 15.80 -0.93 6.28
CA GLU A 85 14.99 -2.12 6.55
C GLU A 85 14.08 -1.97 7.77
N ASN A 86 14.58 -1.36 8.86
CA ASN A 86 13.77 -1.12 10.06
C ASN A 86 12.64 -0.12 9.78
N VAL A 87 12.91 0.95 9.02
CA VAL A 87 11.86 1.88 8.57
C VAL A 87 10.80 1.14 7.75
N VAL A 88 11.21 0.28 6.82
CA VAL A 88 10.29 -0.50 5.98
C VAL A 88 9.39 -1.38 6.82
N ASN A 89 9.96 -2.21 7.70
CA ASN A 89 9.19 -3.17 8.49
C ASN A 89 8.26 -2.48 9.49
N ASN A 90 8.76 -1.47 10.19
CA ASN A 90 7.96 -0.76 11.20
C ASN A 90 6.84 0.05 10.54
N LEU A 91 7.11 0.73 9.42
CA LEU A 91 6.08 1.48 8.72
C LEU A 91 5.03 0.56 8.08
N TYR A 92 5.45 -0.59 7.54
CA TYR A 92 4.52 -1.61 7.05
C TYR A 92 3.59 -2.09 8.17
N GLN A 93 4.13 -2.32 9.37
CA GLN A 93 3.36 -2.69 10.55
C GLN A 93 2.39 -1.57 10.95
N SER A 94 2.82 -0.31 11.05
CA SER A 94 1.96 0.83 11.38
C SER A 94 0.79 0.97 10.40
N PHE A 95 1.04 0.80 9.10
CA PHE A 95 -0.04 0.79 8.11
C PHE A 95 -0.96 -0.43 8.23
N SER A 96 -0.42 -1.61 8.51
CA SER A 96 -1.20 -2.85 8.66
C SER A 96 -2.19 -2.74 9.82
N GLU A 97 -1.73 -2.23 10.97
CA GLU A 97 -2.55 -1.98 12.16
C GLU A 97 -3.62 -0.93 11.88
N SER A 98 -3.24 0.15 11.19
CA SER A 98 -4.15 1.25 10.85
C SER A 98 -5.20 0.88 9.80
N TYR A 99 -4.84 0.06 8.81
CA TYR A 99 -5.73 -0.27 7.69
C TYR A 99 -6.69 -1.43 8.00
N ASN A 100 -6.28 -2.32 8.91
CA ASN A 100 -7.02 -3.51 9.33
C ASN A 100 -7.52 -4.35 8.14
N ILE A 101 -6.58 -5.03 7.48
CA ILE A 101 -6.81 -5.83 6.27
C ILE A 101 -7.92 -6.86 6.46
N GLU A 102 -7.98 -7.50 7.64
CA GLU A 102 -8.99 -8.50 7.97
C GLU A 102 -10.41 -7.92 7.92
N GLN A 103 -10.59 -6.72 8.49
CA GLN A 103 -11.86 -6.01 8.43
C GLN A 103 -12.23 -5.63 6.99
N GLN A 104 -11.25 -5.25 6.16
CA GLN A 104 -11.49 -4.94 4.75
C GLN A 104 -11.99 -6.19 3.98
N PHE A 105 -11.34 -7.34 4.17
CA PHE A 105 -11.81 -8.60 3.57
C PHE A 105 -13.22 -8.96 4.04
N GLN A 106 -13.47 -8.91 5.35
CA GLN A 106 -14.77 -9.28 5.91
C GLN A 106 -15.91 -8.38 5.38
N ARG A 107 -15.66 -7.07 5.21
CA ARG A 107 -16.61 -6.14 4.60
C ARG A 107 -16.97 -6.55 3.17
N ILE A 108 -15.99 -6.92 2.36
CA ILE A 108 -16.22 -7.35 0.97
C ILE A 108 -16.92 -8.70 0.92
N GLU A 109 -16.46 -9.69 1.70
CA GLU A 109 -17.07 -11.02 1.77
C GLU A 109 -18.54 -10.94 2.15
N ASN A 110 -18.88 -10.19 3.20
CA ASN A 110 -20.25 -9.99 3.65
C ASN A 110 -21.11 -9.36 2.54
N LYS A 111 -20.58 -8.35 1.85
CA LYS A 111 -21.30 -7.69 0.76
C LYS A 111 -21.53 -8.63 -0.42
N VAL A 112 -20.48 -9.33 -0.87
CA VAL A 112 -20.56 -10.31 -1.96
C VAL A 112 -21.54 -11.42 -1.61
N GLN A 113 -21.46 -11.96 -0.40
CA GLN A 113 -22.35 -13.00 0.07
C GLN A 113 -23.82 -12.53 0.05
N GLN A 114 -24.12 -11.36 0.59
CA GLN A 114 -25.47 -10.79 0.58
C GLN A 114 -25.98 -10.56 -0.85
N ASP A 115 -25.15 -9.99 -1.72
CA ASP A 115 -25.53 -9.67 -3.10
C ASP A 115 -25.78 -10.94 -3.93
N LEU A 116 -24.95 -11.98 -3.77
CA LEU A 116 -25.11 -13.27 -4.45
C LEU A 116 -26.32 -14.05 -3.91
N GLN A 117 -26.53 -14.06 -2.59
CA GLN A 117 -27.70 -14.72 -2.00
C GLN A 117 -29.01 -14.06 -2.46
N LYS A 118 -29.06 -12.73 -2.56
CA LYS A 118 -30.21 -11.99 -3.13
C LYS A 118 -30.48 -12.35 -4.60
N GLN A 119 -29.46 -12.80 -5.33
CA GLN A 119 -29.57 -13.28 -6.71
C GLN A 119 -29.93 -14.78 -6.81
N GLY A 120 -30.13 -15.46 -5.69
CA GLY A 120 -30.44 -16.90 -5.64
C GLY A 120 -29.22 -17.81 -5.84
N CYS A 121 -28.00 -17.26 -5.76
CA CYS A 121 -26.78 -18.06 -5.83
C CYS A 121 -26.52 -18.83 -4.52
N SER A 122 -25.86 -19.97 -4.62
CA SER A 122 -25.55 -20.87 -3.50
C SER A 122 -24.11 -21.36 -3.54
N GLU A 123 -23.70 -22.15 -2.53
CA GLU A 123 -22.35 -22.77 -2.46
C GLU A 123 -21.19 -21.76 -2.58
N ILE A 124 -21.34 -20.58 -1.98
CA ILE A 124 -20.36 -19.50 -2.04
C ILE A 124 -19.12 -19.86 -1.22
N LYS A 125 -17.94 -19.85 -1.83
CA LYS A 125 -16.65 -20.12 -1.19
C LYS A 125 -15.68 -18.99 -1.47
N PHE A 126 -14.96 -18.55 -0.44
CA PHE A 126 -14.00 -17.46 -0.50
C PHE A 126 -12.57 -17.98 -0.29
N THR A 127 -11.63 -17.42 -1.05
CA THR A 127 -10.20 -17.62 -0.91
C THR A 127 -9.51 -16.26 -0.95
N ARG A 128 -8.77 -15.93 0.11
CA ARG A 128 -8.02 -14.68 0.22
C ARG A 128 -6.57 -14.90 -0.20
N ASN A 129 -6.01 -13.99 -0.99
CA ASN A 129 -4.60 -13.99 -1.39
C ASN A 129 -4.09 -12.55 -1.54
N LYS A 130 -3.23 -12.09 -0.63
CA LYS A 130 -2.70 -10.71 -0.59
C LYS A 130 -3.83 -9.68 -0.61
N ASN A 131 -4.04 -8.98 -1.73
CA ASN A 131 -5.11 -8.01 -1.92
C ASN A 131 -6.32 -8.55 -2.71
N LEU A 132 -6.25 -9.79 -3.16
CA LEU A 132 -7.25 -10.44 -4.01
C LEU A 132 -8.17 -11.33 -3.16
N LEU A 133 -9.47 -11.11 -3.28
CA LEU A 133 -10.52 -12.02 -2.82
C LEU A 133 -11.04 -12.78 -4.04
N GLN A 134 -10.70 -14.07 -4.13
CA GLN A 134 -11.26 -14.97 -5.13
C GLN A 134 -12.48 -15.66 -4.52
N PHE A 135 -13.54 -15.84 -5.30
CA PHE A 135 -14.71 -16.56 -4.84
C PHE A 135 -15.38 -17.35 -5.95
N SER A 136 -15.89 -18.51 -5.58
CA SER A 136 -16.71 -19.35 -6.44
C SER A 136 -18.12 -19.48 -5.87
N PHE A 137 -19.10 -19.62 -6.76
CA PHE A 137 -20.50 -19.74 -6.39
C PHE A 137 -21.27 -20.50 -7.46
N LYS A 138 -22.38 -21.13 -7.06
CA LYS A 138 -23.32 -21.79 -7.95
C LYS A 138 -24.47 -20.83 -8.27
N ASP A 139 -24.70 -20.59 -9.55
CA ASP A 139 -25.82 -19.75 -10.00
C ASP A 139 -27.16 -20.51 -9.92
N PRO A 140 -28.32 -19.82 -10.09
CA PRO A 140 -29.62 -20.47 -10.04
C PRO A 140 -29.84 -21.58 -11.09
N ASN A 141 -29.05 -21.59 -12.17
CA ASN A 141 -29.10 -22.62 -13.20
C ASN A 141 -28.20 -23.82 -12.87
N GLY A 142 -27.54 -23.80 -11.71
CA GLY A 142 -26.65 -24.86 -11.24
C GLY A 142 -25.22 -24.77 -11.75
N ASN A 143 -24.85 -23.72 -12.49
CA ASN A 143 -23.49 -23.55 -13.01
C ASN A 143 -22.56 -22.96 -11.95
N ILE A 144 -21.34 -23.50 -11.87
CA ILE A 144 -20.29 -22.94 -11.02
C ILE A 144 -19.61 -21.78 -11.76
N LYS A 145 -19.54 -20.62 -11.11
CA LYS A 145 -18.86 -19.42 -11.60
C LYS A 145 -17.76 -19.01 -10.63
N ASN A 146 -16.73 -18.39 -11.18
CA ASN A 146 -15.61 -17.82 -10.42
C ASN A 146 -15.55 -16.32 -10.68
N ALA A 147 -15.30 -15.55 -9.64
CA ALA A 147 -15.14 -14.11 -9.71
C ALA A 147 -14.11 -13.64 -8.68
N ASN A 148 -13.66 -12.41 -8.87
CA ASN A 148 -12.59 -11.80 -8.11
C ASN A 148 -13.01 -10.39 -7.66
N ALA A 149 -12.61 -10.02 -6.45
CA ALA A 149 -12.66 -8.65 -5.94
C ALA A 149 -11.28 -8.26 -5.40
N ASN A 150 -10.92 -6.99 -5.52
CA ASN A 150 -9.66 -6.48 -4.99
C ASN A 150 -9.93 -5.52 -3.83
N ILE A 151 -9.08 -5.61 -2.81
CA ILE A 151 -8.92 -4.56 -1.80
C ILE A 151 -7.94 -3.52 -2.36
N GLU A 152 -8.25 -2.24 -2.19
CA GLU A 152 -7.34 -1.18 -2.58
C GLU A 152 -6.06 -1.25 -1.71
N GLN A 153 -4.90 -1.05 -2.34
CA GLN A 153 -3.62 -1.17 -1.67
C GLN A 153 -3.05 0.20 -1.31
N ILE A 154 -2.43 0.28 -0.14
CA ILE A 154 -1.45 1.31 0.19
C ILE A 154 -0.12 0.82 -0.35
N ASN A 155 0.51 1.61 -1.22
CA ASN A 155 1.79 1.25 -1.81
C ASN A 155 2.81 2.31 -1.44
N PHE A 156 3.99 1.91 -0.98
CA PHE A 156 5.02 2.87 -0.64
C PHE A 156 6.41 2.38 -1.02
N LEU A 157 7.23 3.33 -1.43
CA LEU A 157 8.65 3.14 -1.74
C LEU A 157 9.47 3.72 -0.60
N VAL A 158 10.46 2.98 -0.13
CA VAL A 158 11.43 3.44 0.86
C VAL A 158 12.82 3.36 0.23
N ALA A 159 13.58 4.44 0.29
CA ALA A 159 14.97 4.46 -0.17
C ALA A 159 15.82 5.25 0.81
N GLY A 160 17.03 4.75 1.10
CA GLY A 160 17.93 5.44 2.01
C GLY A 160 19.32 4.81 2.12
N PHE A 161 20.12 5.40 3.01
CA PHE A 161 21.44 4.91 3.40
C PHE A 161 21.43 4.38 4.84
N ASN A 162 22.09 3.25 5.06
CA ASN A 162 22.43 2.72 6.37
C ASN A 162 23.68 3.42 6.94
N GLU A 163 24.00 3.16 8.21
CA GLU A 163 25.10 3.86 8.90
C GLU A 163 26.47 3.52 8.31
N ASP A 164 26.60 2.29 7.82
CA ASP A 164 27.77 1.81 7.09
C ASP A 164 27.86 2.31 5.64
N LYS A 165 27.01 3.29 5.28
CA LYS A 165 26.88 3.88 3.94
C LYS A 165 26.36 2.91 2.87
N SER A 166 25.91 1.72 3.24
CA SER A 166 25.19 0.86 2.29
C SER A 166 23.84 1.49 1.95
N HIS A 167 23.36 1.34 0.72
CA HIS A 167 22.03 1.83 0.33
C HIS A 167 21.09 0.72 -0.06
N GLU A 168 19.82 0.94 0.22
CA GLU A 168 18.74 0.00 -0.08
C GLU A 168 17.51 0.74 -0.62
N VAL A 169 16.75 0.03 -1.45
CA VAL A 169 15.46 0.50 -1.97
C VAL A 169 14.44 -0.61 -1.86
N TYR A 170 13.28 -0.31 -1.29
CA TYR A 170 12.17 -1.23 -1.12
C TYR A 170 10.91 -0.67 -1.76
N VAL A 171 10.09 -1.56 -2.32
CA VAL A 171 8.72 -1.28 -2.73
C VAL A 171 7.81 -2.18 -1.92
N CYS A 172 6.86 -1.59 -1.22
CA CYS A 172 5.97 -2.26 -0.32
C CYS A 172 4.54 -2.14 -0.82
N TYR A 173 3.81 -3.26 -0.80
CA TYR A 173 2.40 -3.35 -1.16
C TYR A 173 1.62 -3.81 0.05
N LEU A 174 0.64 -3.04 0.51
CA LEU A 174 -0.19 -3.40 1.65
C LEU A 174 -1.69 -3.36 1.27
N PRO A 175 -2.41 -4.48 1.34
CA PRO A 175 -1.93 -5.84 1.59
C PRO A 175 -1.07 -6.37 0.43
N GLY A 176 -0.02 -7.15 0.74
CA GLY A 176 0.91 -7.66 -0.26
C GLY A 176 2.29 -7.97 0.31
N ASP A 177 3.32 -7.82 -0.52
CA ASP A 177 4.69 -8.14 -0.13
C ASP A 177 5.55 -6.87 0.01
N ILE A 178 6.60 -7.00 0.81
CA ILE A 178 7.75 -6.10 0.80
C ILE A 178 8.75 -6.65 -0.21
N GLN A 179 9.18 -5.80 -1.16
CA GLN A 179 10.13 -6.17 -2.19
C GLN A 179 11.38 -5.30 -2.08
N LYS A 180 12.49 -5.88 -1.62
CA LYS A 180 13.82 -5.25 -1.74
C LYS A 180 14.18 -5.19 -3.22
N LYS A 181 14.23 -3.99 -3.79
CA LYS A 181 14.58 -3.75 -5.21
C LYS A 181 16.08 -3.55 -5.39
N ARG A 182 16.72 -2.83 -4.48
CA ARG A 182 18.17 -2.55 -4.53
C ARG A 182 18.82 -2.84 -3.18
N ASN A 183 20.05 -3.32 -3.24
CA ASN A 183 20.92 -3.57 -2.10
C ASN A 183 22.37 -3.37 -2.53
N SER A 184 23.06 -2.36 -2.02
CA SER A 184 24.44 -2.05 -2.38
C SER A 184 25.46 -3.11 -1.92
N LYS A 185 25.05 -4.04 -1.04
CA LYS A 185 25.88 -5.17 -0.59
C LYS A 185 25.77 -6.39 -1.51
N GLU A 186 24.81 -6.40 -2.44
CA GLU A 186 24.55 -7.51 -3.36
C GLU A 186 25.00 -7.15 -4.77
N LYS A 187 25.97 -7.91 -5.31
CA LYS A 187 26.49 -7.67 -6.67
C LYS A 187 25.40 -7.80 -7.73
N GLY A 188 25.28 -6.79 -8.60
CA GLY A 188 24.26 -6.72 -9.65
C GLY A 188 22.90 -6.20 -9.18
N ARG A 189 22.79 -5.71 -7.94
CA ARG A 189 21.58 -5.13 -7.35
C ARG A 189 21.83 -3.78 -6.67
N GLU A 190 23.00 -3.20 -6.89
CA GLU A 190 23.41 -1.94 -6.29
C GLU A 190 22.62 -0.78 -6.89
N TYR A 191 22.46 -0.74 -8.22
CA TYR A 191 21.86 0.38 -8.93
C TYR A 191 20.72 -0.05 -9.86
N GLY A 192 19.92 0.92 -10.29
CA GLY A 192 18.85 0.73 -11.27
C GLY A 192 17.97 1.97 -11.38
N ALA A 193 17.03 1.96 -12.33
CA ALA A 193 15.91 2.89 -12.40
C ALA A 193 14.64 2.15 -11.95
#